data_AF-A0A367CIX3-F1
#
_entry.id   AF-A0A367CIX3-F1
#
_cell.length_a   1.000
_cell.length_b   1.000
_cell.length_c   1.000
_cell.angle_alpha   90.00
_cell.angle_beta   90.00
_cell.angle_gamma   90.00
#
_symmetry.space_group_name_H-M   'P 1'
#
loop_
_entity.id
_entity.type
_entity.pdbx_description
1 polymer ?
#
loop_
_entity_poly.entity_id
_entity_poly.type
_entity_poly.pdbx_seq_one_letter_code
_entity_poly.pdbx_strand_id
1 'polypeptide(L)' 'MIGNRLIDQICCLDQNADTLELIECICFNTIVLDLRAVNDSYVTHIIIDQKIAQKLSESLRNWAEGGNNENYWKKDCQ' A
#
# COMPACT_ATOMS: atom_id res chain seq x y z
N MET A 1 21.52 -2.77 -10.72
CA MET A 1 20.63 -1.80 -10.06
C MET A 1 19.43 -2.59 -9.57
N ILE A 2 19.25 -2.72 -8.25
CA ILE A 2 18.05 -3.36 -7.70
C ILE A 2 16.92 -2.36 -7.97
N GLY A 3 16.02 -2.71 -8.90
CA GLY A 3 14.87 -1.88 -9.26
C GLY A 3 13.81 -1.93 -8.17
N ASN A 4 12.88 -0.97 -8.21
CA ASN A 4 11.73 -0.95 -7.32
C ASN A 4 10.98 -2.29 -7.42
N ARG A 5 10.65 -2.88 -6.27
CA ARG A 5 9.97 -4.17 -6.18
C ARG A 5 8.59 -3.97 -5.57
N LEU A 6 7.53 -4.32 -6.31
CA LEU A 6 6.19 -4.41 -5.74
C LEU A 6 6.16 -5.56 -4.72
N ILE A 7 5.76 -5.23 -3.50
CA ILE A 7 5.68 -6.16 -2.36
C ILE A 7 4.24 -6.62 -2.17
N ASP A 8 3.30 -5.69 -2.18
CA ASP A 8 1.87 -5.97 -1.96
C ASP A 8 1.01 -4.98 -2.74
N GLN A 9 -0.22 -5.38 -3.07
CA GLN A 9 -1.20 -4.52 -3.72
C GLN A 9 -2.61 -4.86 -3.24
N ILE A 10 -3.34 -3.83 -2.82
CA ILE A 10 -4.74 -3.93 -2.43
C ILE A 10 -5.56 -3.10 -3.42
N CYS A 11 -6.58 -3.72 -4.01
CA CYS A 11 -7.54 -3.05 -4.87
C CYS A 11 -8.80 -2.69 -4.07
N CYS A 12 -9.25 -1.44 -4.14
CA CYS A 12 -10.56 -1.03 -3.65
C CYS A 12 -11.66 -1.66 -4.52
N LEU A 13 -12.68 -2.24 -3.89
CA LEU A 13 -13.84 -2.82 -4.58
C LEU A 13 -14.95 -1.81 -4.85
N ASP A 14 -14.78 -0.56 -4.43
CA ASP A 14 -15.73 0.51 -4.72
C ASP A 14 -15.60 1.01 -6.17
N GLN A 15 -16.45 1.96 -6.56
CA GLN A 15 -16.53 2.46 -7.93
C GLN A 15 -15.32 3.29 -8.37
N ASN A 16 -14.36 3.58 -7.48
CA ASN A 16 -13.26 4.48 -7.78
C ASN A 16 -12.04 3.77 -8.38
N ALA A 17 -12.04 2.42 -8.45
CA ALA A 17 -10.93 1.63 -9.01
C ALA A 17 -9.56 1.97 -8.41
N ASP A 18 -9.55 2.31 -7.13
CA ASP A 18 -8.35 2.74 -6.42
C ASP A 18 -7.44 1.55 -6.10
N THR A 19 -6.14 1.78 -6.17
CA THR A 19 -5.14 0.78 -5.75
C THR A 19 -4.22 1.37 -4.70
N LEU A 20 -3.90 0.53 -3.71
CA LEU A 20 -2.87 0.79 -2.71
C LEU A 20 -1.73 -0.19 -2.95
N GLU A 21 -0.60 0.32 -3.44
CA GLU A 21 0.61 -0.44 -3.75
C GLU A 21 1.64 -0.23 -2.63
N LEU A 22 2.31 -1.32 -2.22
CA LEU A 22 3.47 -1.28 -1.33
C LEU A 22 4.70 -1.65 -2.14
N ILE A 23 5.64 -0.72 -2.27
CA ILE A 23 6.81 -0.87 -3.14
C ILE A 23 8.09 -0.74 -2.30
N GLU A 24 8.97 -1.73 -2.37
CA GLU A 24 10.33 -1.62 -1.83
C GLU A 24 11.22 -0.87 -2.83
N CYS A 25 11.87 0.19 -2.38
CA CYS A 25 12.74 1.01 -3.22
C CYS A 25 14.02 1.43 -2.48
N ILE A 26 15.01 1.90 -3.24
CA ILE A 26 16.28 2.39 -2.71
C ILE A 26 16.31 3.91 -2.83
N CYS A 27 16.39 4.60 -1.69
CA CYS A 27 16.57 6.04 -1.61
C CYS A 27 17.92 6.35 -0.95
N PHE A 28 18.83 7.01 -1.66
CA PHE A 28 20.20 7.31 -1.16
C PHE A 28 20.90 6.12 -0.48
N ASN A 29 20.88 4.95 -1.15
CA ASN A 29 21.47 3.70 -0.64
C ASN A 29 20.80 3.13 0.63
N THR A 30 19.60 3.58 0.96
CA THR A 30 18.77 3.08 2.06
C THR A 30 17.55 2.37 1.49
N ILE A 31 17.23 1.19 2.00
CA ILE A 31 15.99 0.47 1.66
C ILE A 31 14.84 1.15 2.40
N VAL A 32 13.83 1.58 1.64
CA VAL A 32 12.61 2.21 2.15
C VAL A 32 11.39 1.54 1.52
N LEU A 33 10.23 1.77 2.13
CA LEU A 33 8.94 1.34 1.59
C LEU A 33 8.17 2.58 1.13
N ASP A 34 7.73 2.54 -0.12
CA ASP A 34 6.85 3.53 -0.76
C ASP A 34 5.44 2.96 -0.77
N LEU A 35 4.58 3.57 0.04
CA LEU A 35 3.15 3.32 0.01
C LEU A 35 2.52 4.26 -1.00
N ARG A 36 2.07 3.70 -2.12
CA ARG A 36 1.55 4.43 -3.26
C ARG A 36 0.06 4.19 -3.39
N ALA A 37 -0.74 5.25 -3.20
CA ALA A 37 -2.17 5.23 -3.49
C ALA A 37 -2.40 5.84 -4.87
N VAL A 38 -3.09 5.10 -5.74
CA VAL A 38 -3.45 5.53 -7.10
C VAL A 38 -4.96 5.57 -7.20
N ASN A 39 -5.50 6.74 -7.56
CA ASN A 39 -6.92 6.99 -7.86
C ASN A 39 -6.97 7.83 -9.14
N ASP A 40 -7.35 7.22 -10.26
CA ASP A 40 -7.37 7.85 -11.59
C ASP A 40 -6.11 8.68 -11.91
N SER A 41 -6.23 10.01 -11.77
CA SER A 41 -5.19 11.00 -12.08
C SER A 41 -4.36 11.42 -10.86
N TYR A 42 -4.73 10.96 -9.67
CA TYR A 42 -4.09 11.29 -8.41
C TYR A 42 -3.21 10.13 -7.95
N VAL A 43 -1.94 10.47 -7.71
CA VAL A 43 -0.97 9.53 -7.13
C VAL A 43 -0.41 10.16 -5.87
N THR A 44 -0.60 9.49 -4.75
CA THR A 44 -0.02 9.89 -3.45
C THR A 44 1.06 8.91 -3.06
N HIS A 45 2.24 9.42 -2.72
CA HIS A 45 3.37 8.62 -2.26
C HIS A 45 3.68 8.94 -0.80
N ILE A 46 3.84 7.91 0.03
CA ILE A 46 4.33 8.01 1.39
C ILE A 46 5.57 7.13 1.50
N ILE A 47 6.74 7.76 1.55
CA ILE A 47 8.02 7.07 1.69
C ILE A 47 8.38 7.03 3.16
N ILE A 48 8.57 5.83 3.67
CA ILE A 48 8.83 5.56 5.08
C ILE A 48 9.92 4.50 5.23
N ASP A 49 10.65 4.58 6.34
CA ASP A 49 11.59 3.52 6.68
C ASP A 49 10.85 2.20 6.96
N GLN A 50 11.58 1.09 6.84
CA GLN A 50 11.03 -0.25 6.96
C GLN A 50 10.27 -0.50 8.29
N LYS A 51 10.72 0.11 9.40
CA LYS A 51 10.12 -0.09 10.72
C LYS A 51 8.81 0.66 10.85
N ILE A 52 8.73 1.88 10.33
CA ILE A 52 7.48 2.65 10.28
C ILE A 52 6.50 2.00 9.31
N ALA A 53 6.99 1.47 8.19
CA ALA A 53 6.17 0.80 7.19
C ALA A 53 5.49 -0.48 7.70
N GLN A 54 6.19 -1.30 8.48
CA GLN A 54 5.58 -2.47 9.13
C GLN A 54 4.38 -2.06 10.01
N LYS A 55 4.56 -1.03 10.85
CA LYS A 55 3.47 -0.52 11.72
C LYS A 55 2.29 0.06 10.93
N LEU A 56 2.59 0.81 9.86
CA LEU A 56 1.55 1.38 9.01
C LEU A 56 0.79 0.28 8.28
N SER A 57 1.48 -0.72 7.74
CA SER A 57 0.88 -1.87 7.06
C SER A 57 -0.06 -2.65 7.99
N GLU A 58 0.36 -2.94 9.23
CA GLU A 58 -0.49 -3.61 10.22
C GLU A 58 -1.73 -2.76 10.54
N SER A 59 -1.54 -1.46 10.72
CA SER A 59 -2.64 -0.52 11.03
C SER A 59 -3.66 -0.43 9.89
N LEU A 60 -3.18 -0.36 8.63
CA LEU A 60 -4.02 -0.32 7.43
C LEU A 60 -4.72 -1.66 7.20
N ARG A 61 -4.04 -2.79 7.43
CA ARG A 61 -4.65 -4.11 7.36
C ARG A 61 -5.77 -4.26 8.40
N ASN A 62 -5.52 -3.84 9.64
CA ASN A 62 -6.54 -3.84 10.69
C ASN A 62 -7.73 -2.91 10.37
N TRP A 63 -7.46 -1.77 9.74
CA TRP A 63 -8.50 -0.86 9.27
C TRP A 63 -9.33 -1.48 8.14
N ALA A 64 -8.68 -2.07 7.13
CA ALA A 64 -9.32 -2.71 5.98
C ALA A 64 -10.08 -4.00 6.37
N GLU A 65 -9.59 -4.77 7.33
CA GLU A 65 -10.28 -5.97 7.84
C GLU A 65 -11.51 -5.64 8.70
N GLY A 66 -11.90 -4.37 8.77
CA GLY A 66 -13.16 -3.94 9.37
C GLY A 66 -13.03 -3.79 10.88
N GLY A 67 -12.44 -2.66 11.30
CA GLY A 67 -12.50 -2.19 12.68
C GLY A 67 -13.92 -1.96 13.24
N ASN A 68 -14.98 -2.17 12.44
CA ASN A 68 -16.36 -2.46 12.84
C ASN A 68 -17.20 -2.87 11.60
N ASN A 69 -17.70 -4.11 11.59
CA ASN A 69 -18.92 -4.64 10.94
C ASN A 69 -19.25 -4.50 9.44
N GLU A 70 -18.43 -3.94 8.55
CA GLU A 70 -18.74 -3.96 7.10
C GLU A 70 -17.50 -4.27 6.24
N ASN A 71 -17.44 -5.47 5.65
CA ASN A 71 -16.33 -5.94 4.83
C ASN A 71 -16.39 -5.36 3.40
N TYR A 72 -15.52 -4.39 3.09
CA TYR A 72 -15.42 -3.78 1.75
C TYR A 72 -14.19 -4.23 0.93
N TRP A 73 -13.38 -5.19 1.41
CA TRP A 73 -12.05 -5.47 0.84
C TRP A 73 -11.84 -6.97 0.54
N LYS A 74 -11.30 -7.28 -0.64
CA LYS A 74 -10.76 -8.62 -0.96
C LYS A 74 -9.23 -8.55 -1.04
N LYS A 75 -8.57 -9.53 -0.42
CA LYS A 75 -7.15 -9.82 -0.70
C LYS A 75 -7.08 -10.53 -2.06
N ASP A 76 -6.10 -10.13 -2.86
CA ASP A 76 -5.74 -10.64 -4.18
C ASP A 76 -6.56 -10.09 -5.36
N CYS A 77 -5.89 -9.28 -6.18
CA CYS A 77 -6.40 -8.84 -7.49
C CYS A 77 -6.06 -9.95 -8.52
N GLN A 78 -7.06 -10.51 -9.21
CA GLN A 78 -6.88 -11.45 -10.33
C GLN A 78 -6.55 -10.71 -11.63
#